data_AF-A0A8D5FSN9-F1
#
_entry.id   AF-A0A8D5FSN9-F1
#
_cell.length_a   1.000
_cell.length_b   1.000
_cell.length_c   1.000
_cell.angle_alpha   90.00
_cell.angle_beta   90.00
_cell.angle_gamma   90.00
#
_symmetry.space_group_name_H-M   'P 1'
#
loop_
_entity.id
_entity.type
_entity.pdbx_description
1 polymer ?
#
loop_
_entity_poly.entity_id
_entity_poly.type
_entity_poly.pdbx_seq_one_letter_code
_entity_poly.pdbx_strand_id
1 'polypeptide(L)'
;MNCKKKFSIVFFISTLLFLISLNTAMAVGEFHRGVITREPWLETHRRIEIDTIEYLLMPDVKITLVQNSAGKKNYRSSKDNNRPLTVGMQIWFKSLGHNIYEILVDVQEGSHE
;
A
#
# COMPACT_ATOMS: atom_id res chain seq x y z
N MET A 1 -38.00 13.79 -43.11
CA MET A 1 -37.16 12.57 -42.96
C MET A 1 -36.03 12.79 -41.94
N ASN A 2 -36.35 13.23 -40.70
CA ASN A 2 -35.35 13.73 -39.72
C ASN A 2 -35.32 12.99 -38.36
N CYS A 3 -36.13 11.94 -38.15
CA CYS A 3 -36.17 11.22 -36.88
C CYS A 3 -34.93 10.34 -36.64
N LYS A 4 -34.25 9.86 -37.68
CA LYS A 4 -33.11 8.94 -37.54
C LYS A 4 -31.85 9.59 -36.93
N LYS A 5 -31.66 10.91 -37.12
CA LYS A 5 -30.49 11.64 -36.57
C LYS A 5 -30.59 11.89 -35.06
N LYS A 6 -31.80 12.12 -34.54
CA LYS A 6 -32.02 12.41 -33.10
C LYS A 6 -31.78 11.16 -32.23
N PHE A 7 -32.14 9.98 -32.72
CA PHE A 7 -31.91 8.71 -32.02
C PHE A 7 -30.41 8.37 -31.90
N SER A 8 -29.62 8.67 -32.95
CA SER A 8 -28.21 8.33 -32.98
C SER A 8 -27.38 9.12 -31.96
N ILE A 9 -27.76 10.37 -31.69
CA ILE A 9 -27.06 11.24 -30.73
C ILE A 9 -27.32 10.79 -29.30
N VAL A 10 -28.56 10.40 -28.97
CA VAL A 10 -28.92 9.90 -27.64
C VAL A 10 -28.18 8.59 -27.32
N PHE A 11 -28.06 7.71 -28.32
CA PHE A 11 -27.32 6.47 -28.16
C PHE A 11 -25.83 6.74 -27.91
N PHE A 12 -25.23 7.71 -28.63
CA PHE A 12 -23.83 8.07 -28.44
C PHE A 12 -23.55 8.68 -27.07
N ILE A 13 -24.42 9.58 -26.60
CA ILE A 13 -24.30 10.21 -25.28
C ILE A 13 -24.49 9.19 -24.16
N SER A 14 -25.45 8.28 -24.30
CA SER A 14 -25.67 7.18 -23.34
C SER A 14 -24.48 6.22 -23.27
N THR A 15 -23.86 5.90 -24.41
CA THR A 15 -22.69 5.01 -24.45
C THR A 15 -21.46 5.69 -23.85
N LEU A 16 -21.29 6.99 -24.09
CA LEU A 16 -20.19 7.78 -23.53
C LEU A 16 -20.31 7.93 -22.00
N LEU A 17 -21.52 8.18 -21.50
CA LEU A 17 -21.80 8.22 -20.05
C LEU A 17 -21.55 6.86 -19.37
N PHE A 18 -21.89 5.76 -20.03
CA PHE A 18 -21.62 4.41 -19.52
C PHE A 18 -20.11 4.13 -19.43
N LEU A 19 -19.32 4.53 -20.43
CA LEU A 19 -17.87 4.38 -20.43
C LEU A 19 -17.17 5.19 -19.34
N ILE A 20 -17.68 6.36 -18.97
CA ILE A 20 -17.11 7.19 -17.88
C ILE A 20 -17.41 6.55 -16.51
N SER A 21 -18.56 5.88 -16.35
CA SER A 21 -18.93 5.23 -15.09
C SER A 21 -18.09 4.01 -14.71
N LEU A 22 -17.33 3.45 -15.65
CA LEU A 22 -16.41 2.32 -15.44
C LEU A 22 -15.05 2.74 -14.85
N ASN A 23 -14.76 4.05 -14.77
CA ASN A 23 -13.51 4.60 -14.24
C ASN A 23 -13.64 5.06 -12.78
N THR A 24 -14.49 4.40 -11.99
CA THR A 24 -14.36 4.45 -10.52
C THR A 24 -13.13 3.62 -10.14
N ALA A 25 -11.95 4.20 -10.40
CA ALA A 25 -10.67 3.69 -9.94
C ALA A 25 -10.72 3.67 -8.41
N MET A 26 -11.12 2.53 -7.85
CA MET A 26 -10.98 2.28 -6.43
C MET A 26 -9.50 2.41 -6.14
N ALA A 27 -9.13 3.38 -5.31
CA ALA A 27 -7.76 3.65 -4.93
C ALA A 27 -7.25 2.50 -4.05
N VAL A 28 -6.82 1.41 -4.68
CA VAL A 28 -6.25 0.25 -4.01
C VAL A 28 -4.81 0.62 -3.66
N GLY A 29 -4.46 0.62 -2.37
CA GLY A 29 -3.08 0.89 -1.95
C GLY A 29 -2.11 -0.11 -2.59
N GLU A 30 -0.94 0.39 -3.00
CA GLU A 30 0.08 -0.39 -3.70
C GLU A 30 1.19 -0.82 -2.73
N PHE A 31 1.82 -1.96 -3.01
CA PHE A 31 2.99 -2.40 -2.25
C PHE A 31 4.27 -1.82 -2.86
N HIS A 32 5.07 -1.18 -2.00
CA HIS A 32 6.37 -0.63 -2.30
C HIS A 32 7.43 -1.32 -1.45
N ARG A 33 8.68 -1.19 -1.87
CA ARG A 33 9.84 -1.62 -1.09
C ARG A 33 10.68 -0.39 -0.79
N GLY A 34 11.20 -0.31 0.43
CA GLY A 34 12.09 0.78 0.82
C GLY A 34 12.90 0.48 2.08
N VAL A 35 13.79 1.41 2.42
CA VAL A 35 14.61 1.35 3.63
C VAL A 35 14.14 2.42 4.60
N ILE A 36 13.98 2.05 5.87
CA ILE A 36 13.67 3.03 6.92
C ILE A 36 14.88 3.96 7.10
N THR A 37 14.71 5.24 6.81
CA THR A 37 15.74 6.26 7.01
C THR A 37 15.58 6.98 8.35
N ARG A 38 14.37 6.95 8.94
CA ARG A 38 14.08 7.46 10.28
C ARG A 38 13.04 6.61 11.00
N GLU A 39 13.33 6.23 12.24
CA GLU A 39 12.44 5.42 13.09
C GLU A 39 11.11 6.13 13.33
N PRO A 40 10.00 5.38 13.55
CA PRO A 40 8.70 6.01 13.77
C PRO A 40 8.68 6.95 14.97
N TRP A 41 8.15 8.16 14.77
CA TRP A 41 8.01 9.16 15.82
C TRP A 41 6.58 9.66 15.91
N LEU A 42 6.22 10.17 17.09
CA LEU A 42 4.90 10.72 17.35
C LEU A 42 4.98 12.26 17.39
N GLU A 43 4.25 12.91 16.49
CA GLU A 43 3.93 14.33 16.57
C GLU A 43 2.43 14.48 16.86
N THR A 44 1.66 15.02 15.91
CA THR A 44 0.19 14.94 15.92
C THR A 44 -0.30 13.53 15.55
N HIS A 45 0.44 12.86 14.68
CA HIS A 45 0.19 11.50 14.22
C HIS A 45 1.50 10.72 14.20
N ARG A 46 1.42 9.39 14.16
CA ARG A 46 2.60 8.53 14.06
C ARG A 46 3.15 8.59 12.63
N ARG A 47 4.40 9.03 12.48
CA ARG A 47 5.11 9.14 11.19
C ARG A 47 6.23 8.12 11.10
N ILE A 48 6.71 7.88 9.88
CA ILE A 48 7.93 7.12 9.58
C ILE A 48 8.57 7.72 8.33
N GLU A 49 9.90 7.64 8.21
CA GLU A 49 10.60 8.04 6.98
C GLU A 49 11.18 6.81 6.30
N ILE A 50 10.85 6.65 5.02
CA ILE A 50 11.29 5.54 4.17
C ILE A 50 11.89 6.15 2.91
N ASP A 51 13.14 5.78 2.59
CA ASP A 51 13.89 6.31 1.45
C ASP A 51 13.86 7.85 1.39
N THR A 52 14.02 8.53 2.53
CA THR A 52 13.97 10.00 2.67
C THR A 52 12.61 10.64 2.37
N ILE A 53 11.54 9.85 2.28
CA ILE A 53 10.17 10.31 2.10
C ILE A 53 9.39 10.07 3.39
N GLU A 54 8.68 11.09 3.85
CA GLU A 54 7.81 10.97 5.03
C GLU A 54 6.47 10.31 4.70
N TYR A 55 6.08 9.39 5.57
CA TYR A 55 4.80 8.69 5.54
C TYR A 55 4.10 8.74 6.89
N LEU A 56 2.78 8.67 6.84
CA LEU A 56 1.88 8.57 7.98
C LEU A 56 1.55 7.10 8.23
N LEU A 57 1.78 6.61 9.45
CA LEU A 57 1.33 5.28 9.86
C LEU A 57 -0.13 5.37 10.30
N MET A 58 -1.00 4.63 9.61
CA MET A 58 -2.42 4.59 9.97
C MET A 58 -2.63 3.95 11.35
N PRO A 59 -3.65 4.38 12.12
CA PRO A 59 -3.90 3.85 13.46
C PRO A 59 -4.06 2.32 13.50
N ASP A 60 -4.57 1.73 12.42
CA ASP A 60 -4.79 0.31 12.24
C ASP A 60 -3.72 -0.38 11.36
N VAL A 61 -2.55 0.26 11.21
CA VAL A 61 -1.45 -0.29 10.41
C VAL A 61 -1.12 -1.71 10.86
N LYS A 62 -1.11 -2.64 9.90
CA LYS A 62 -0.75 -4.03 10.14
C LYS A 62 0.74 -4.20 9.97
N ILE A 63 1.45 -4.64 11.02
CA ILE A 63 2.85 -5.02 10.92
C ILE A 63 2.92 -6.55 10.90
N THR A 64 3.39 -7.08 9.79
CA THR A 64 3.50 -8.52 9.55
C THR A 64 4.97 -8.90 9.40
N LEU A 65 5.39 -9.88 10.19
CA LEU A 65 6.69 -10.49 10.02
C LEU A 65 6.62 -11.52 8.89
N VAL A 66 7.58 -11.44 7.98
CA VAL A 66 7.81 -12.44 6.95
C VAL A 66 9.09 -13.15 7.31
N GLN A 67 8.96 -14.39 7.80
CA GLN A 67 10.09 -15.29 8.02
C GLN A 67 10.25 -16.19 6.80
N ASN A 68 11.44 -16.19 6.22
CA ASN A 68 11.77 -17.10 5.12
C ASN A 68 12.42 -18.36 5.69
N SER A 69 11.60 -19.33 6.13
CA SER A 69 12.13 -20.60 6.63
C SER A 69 12.67 -21.47 5.48
N ALA A 70 13.99 -21.52 5.36
CA ALA A 70 14.78 -22.56 4.71
C ALA A 70 14.18 -23.14 3.40
N GLY A 71 14.01 -22.29 2.38
CA GLY A 71 13.75 -22.73 1.00
C GLY A 71 12.29 -23.09 0.68
N LYS A 72 11.37 -23.01 1.65
CA LYS A 72 9.93 -22.98 1.37
C LYS A 72 9.42 -21.57 1.67
N LYS A 73 8.75 -20.94 0.70
CA LYS A 73 8.04 -19.66 0.87
C LYS A 73 6.83 -19.84 1.81
N ASN A 74 7.09 -20.19 3.06
CA ASN A 74 6.09 -20.30 4.10
C ASN A 74 6.02 -18.94 4.79
N TYR A 75 5.15 -18.08 4.28
CA TYR A 75 4.87 -16.77 4.87
C TYR A 75 4.14 -16.96 6.20
N ARG A 76 4.88 -17.08 7.30
CA ARG A 76 4.27 -17.10 8.63
C ARG A 76 4.01 -15.67 9.08
N SER A 77 2.83 -15.15 8.76
CA SER A 77 2.36 -13.86 9.28
C SER A 77 2.12 -13.98 10.78
N SER A 78 3.08 -13.52 11.58
CA SER A 78 2.81 -13.15 12.97
C SER A 78 2.39 -11.70 12.98
N LYS A 79 1.20 -11.42 13.51
CA LYS A 79 0.73 -10.06 13.76
C LYS A 79 1.43 -9.53 15.00
N ASP A 80 2.67 -9.09 14.82
CA ASP A 80 3.44 -8.46 15.89
C ASP A 80 3.45 -6.95 15.66
N ASN A 81 2.41 -6.29 16.18
CA ASN A 81 2.27 -4.84 16.11
C ASN A 81 3.34 -4.09 16.92
N ASN A 82 4.14 -4.80 17.73
CA ASN A 82 5.14 -4.22 18.63
C ASN A 82 6.58 -4.42 18.15
N ARG A 83 6.79 -5.01 16.96
CA ARG A 83 8.14 -5.07 16.37
C ARG A 83 8.68 -3.64 16.20
N PRO A 84 9.84 -3.31 16.78
CA PRO A 84 10.46 -2.01 16.55
C PRO A 84 10.85 -1.89 15.07
N LEU A 85 10.48 -0.76 14.46
CA LEU A 85 10.86 -0.37 13.11
C LEU A 85 12.06 0.57 13.24
N THR A 86 13.27 0.08 12.93
CA THR A 86 14.52 0.81 13.17
C THR A 86 15.17 1.26 11.87
N VAL A 87 16.06 2.26 11.95
CA VAL A 87 16.80 2.76 10.77
C VAL A 87 17.60 1.65 10.11
N GLY A 88 17.63 1.63 8.79
CA GLY A 88 18.37 0.66 7.97
C GLY A 88 17.60 -0.63 7.66
N MET A 89 16.44 -0.86 8.27
CA MET A 89 15.61 -2.02 7.96
C MET A 89 15.01 -1.91 6.55
N GLN A 90 15.13 -2.99 5.78
CA GLN A 90 14.40 -3.15 4.53
C GLN A 90 12.99 -3.67 4.80
N ILE A 91 11.99 -2.97 4.27
CA ILE A 91 10.59 -3.31 4.45
C ILE A 91 9.85 -3.29 3.11
N TRP A 92 8.78 -4.06 3.05
CA TRP A 92 7.71 -3.81 2.09
C TRP A 92 6.57 -3.10 2.80
N PHE A 93 5.92 -2.17 2.14
CA PHE A 93 4.81 -1.44 2.76
C PHE A 93 3.72 -1.15 1.75
N LYS A 94 2.47 -1.21 2.20
CA LYS A 94 1.30 -0.87 1.41
C LYS A 94 0.88 0.55 1.71
N SER A 95 0.91 1.43 0.71
CA SER A 95 0.50 2.83 0.86
C SER A 95 -0.55 3.28 -0.14
N LEU A 96 -1.35 4.25 0.29
CA LEU A 96 -2.16 5.08 -0.60
C LEU A 96 -1.73 6.54 -0.38
N GLY A 97 -1.02 7.10 -1.36
CA GLY A 97 -0.31 8.36 -1.19
C GLY A 97 0.73 8.26 -0.07
N HIS A 98 0.68 9.18 0.90
CA HIS A 98 1.60 9.19 2.04
C HIS A 98 1.08 8.39 3.25
N ASN A 99 0.00 7.62 3.11
CA ASN A 99 -0.58 6.85 4.21
C ASN A 99 -0.23 5.37 4.09
N ILE A 100 0.35 4.79 5.13
CA ILE A 100 0.73 3.39 5.19
C ILE A 100 -0.30 2.59 6.00
N TYR A 101 -0.79 1.51 5.40
CA TYR A 101 -1.81 0.61 5.97
C TYR A 101 -1.25 -0.75 6.38
N GLU A 102 -0.14 -1.16 5.77
CA GLU A 102 0.48 -2.45 6.03
C GLU A 102 2.00 -2.36 5.85
N ILE A 103 2.74 -3.03 6.71
CA ILE A 103 4.21 -3.14 6.66
C ILE A 103 4.56 -4.61 6.80
N LEU A 104 5.32 -5.14 5.85
CA LEU A 104 5.93 -6.46 5.89
C LEU A 104 7.42 -6.30 6.19
N VAL A 105 7.86 -6.88 7.30
CA VAL A 105 9.26 -6.86 7.72
C VAL A 105 9.87 -8.22 7.41
N ASP A 106 10.89 -8.24 6.55
CA ASP A 106 11.64 -9.47 6.25
C ASP A 106 12.61 -9.76 7.40
N VAL A 107 12.42 -10.90 8.07
CA VAL A 107 13.32 -11.36 9.11
C VAL A 107 14.29 -12.34 8.46
N GLN A 108 15.50 -11.85 8.17
CA GLN A 108 16.60 -12.74 7.82
C GLN A 108 17.01 -13.51 9.08
N GLU A 109 16.66 -14.79 9.12
CA GLU A 109 17.08 -15.72 10.16
C GLU A 109 18.57 -16.03 9.92
N GLY A 110 19.46 -15.19 10.47
CA GLY A 110 20.91 -15.38 10.34
C GLY A 110 21.76 -14.14 10.62
N SER A 111 21.95 -13.78 11.89
CA SER A 111 23.19 -13.14 12.40
C SER A 111 23.23 -13.22 13.92
N HIS A 112 23.17 -14.45 14.45
CA HIS A 112 23.80 -14.74 15.72
C HIS A 112 25.20 -15.28 15.38
N GLU A 113 26.17 -14.36 15.32
CA GLU A 113 27.54 -14.69 15.71
C GLU A 113 27.61 -14.83 17.25
#